data_AF-A0A8K0VG86-F1
#
_entry.id   AF-A0A8K0VG86-F1
#
_cell.length_a   1.000
_cell.length_b   1.000
_cell.length_c   1.000
_cell.angle_alpha   90.00
_cell.angle_beta   90.00
_cell.angle_gamma   90.00
#
_symmetry.space_group_name_H-M   'P 1'
#
loop_
_entity.id
_entity.type
_entity.pdbx_description
1 polymer ?
#
loop_
_entity_poly.entity_id
_entity_poly.type
_entity_poly.pdbx_seq_one_letter_code
_entity_poly.pdbx_strand_id
1 'polypeptide(L)' 'MTDLAHQRLGLPAAASPYTVLRAAVRALHPDTRAVRGFRAARKRFYRQILCAHATRRTAVDDPAR' A
#
# COMPACT_ATOMS: atom_id res chain seq x y z
N MET A 1 -15.15 -16.17 -0.75
CA MET A 1 -14.24 -15.86 -1.87
C MET A 1 -12.91 -15.41 -1.29
N THR A 2 -11.87 -16.23 -1.43
CA THR A 2 -10.50 -15.88 -1.03
C THR A 2 -9.96 -14.80 -1.95
N ASP A 3 -9.56 -13.66 -1.37
CA ASP A 3 -8.93 -12.61 -2.16
C ASP A 3 -7.54 -13.06 -2.63
N LEU A 4 -7.41 -13.27 -3.95
CA LEU A 4 -6.18 -13.70 -4.61
C LEU A 4 -5.02 -12.73 -4.35
N ALA A 5 -5.31 -11.44 -4.11
CA ALA A 5 -4.28 -10.47 -3.79
C ALA A 5 -3.63 -10.73 -2.43
N HIS A 6 -4.42 -11.10 -1.42
CA HIS A 6 -3.91 -11.43 -0.09
C HIS A 6 -3.07 -12.72 -0.12
N GLN A 7 -3.51 -13.73 -0.87
CA GLN A 7 -2.76 -14.98 -1.03
C GLN A 7 -1.40 -14.78 -1.73
N ARG A 8 -1.34 -13.93 -2.76
CA ARG A 8 -0.07 -13.56 -3.43
C ARG A 8 0.90 -12.85 -2.49
N LEU A 9 0.39 -12.18 -1.47
CA LEU A 9 1.18 -11.54 -0.42
C LEU A 9 1.49 -12.48 0.77
N GLY A 10 1.04 -13.74 0.73
CA GLY A 10 1.18 -14.71 1.82
C GLY A 10 0.37 -14.35 3.06
N LEU A 11 -0.71 -13.57 2.90
CA LEU A 11 -1.55 -13.09 3.98
C LEU A 11 -2.91 -13.79 4.02
N PRO A 12 -3.47 -14.04 5.22
CA PRO A 12 -4.85 -14.48 5.35
C PRO A 12 -5.80 -13.36 4.89
N ALA A 13 -6.98 -13.73 4.39
CA ALA A 13 -8.01 -12.78 3.98
C ALA A 13 -8.53 -11.90 5.14
N ALA A 14 -8.32 -12.33 6.39
CA ALA A 14 -8.63 -11.57 7.60
C ALA A 14 -7.50 -10.62 8.04
N ALA A 15 -6.43 -10.47 7.25
CA ALA A 15 -5.33 -9.58 7.61
C ALA A 15 -5.80 -8.12 7.67
N SER A 16 -5.35 -7.40 8.71
CA SER A 16 -5.60 -5.96 8.82
C SER A 16 -5.09 -5.22 7.56
N PRO A 17 -5.79 -4.18 7.08
CA PRO A 17 -5.35 -3.37 5.94
C PRO A 17 -3.90 -2.85 6.08
N TYR A 18 -3.46 -2.56 7.30
CA TYR A 18 -2.09 -2.15 7.58
C TYR A 18 -1.07 -3.26 7.28
N THR A 19 -1.40 -4.51 7.64
CA THR A 19 -0.58 -5.69 7.37
C THR A 19 -0.46 -5.95 5.87
N VAL A 20 -1.58 -5.80 5.15
CA VAL A 20 -1.64 -5.94 3.68
C VAL A 20 -0.74 -4.91 2.99
N LEU A 21 -0.89 -3.64 3.36
CA LEU A 21 -0.07 -2.56 2.82
C LEU A 21 1.42 -2.81 3.11
N ARG A 22 1.75 -3.25 4.33
CA ARG A 22 3.13 -3.57 4.69
C ARG A 22 3.68 -4.72 3.86
N ALA A 23 2.92 -5.80 3.64
CA ALA A 23 3.37 -6.92 2.82
C ALA A 23 3.54 -6.54 1.35
N ALA A 24 2.60 -5.80 0.77
CA ALA A 24 2.69 -5.30 -0.60
C ALA A 24 3.93 -4.43 -0.82
N VAL A 25 4.19 -3.50 0.11
CA VAL A 25 5.39 -2.65 0.07
C VAL A 25 6.69 -3.46 0.17
N ARG A 26 6.68 -4.58 0.91
CA ARG A 26 7.85 -5.47 1.03
C ARG A 26 8.10 -6.25 -0.25
N ALA A 27 7.03 -6.73 -0.89
CA ALA A 27 7.12 -7.47 -2.14
C ALA A 27 7.57 -6.57 -3.31
N LEU A 28 7.08 -5.32 -3.36
CA LEU A 28 7.33 -4.43 -4.50
C LEU A 28 8.75 -3.81 -4.49
N HIS A 29 9.35 -3.62 -3.32
CA HIS A 29 10.62 -2.88 -3.19
C HIS A 29 11.62 -3.53 -2.23
N PRO A 30 12.10 -4.76 -2.51
CA PRO A 30 13.10 -5.41 -1.67
C PRO A 30 14.41 -4.60 -1.64
N ASP A 31 14.92 -4.16 -2.78
CA ASP A 31 16.22 -3.48 -2.89
C ASP A 31 16.18 -2.04 -2.37
N THR A 32 15.08 -1.32 -2.66
CA THR A 32 14.89 0.03 -2.13
C THR A 32 14.78 0.05 -0.60
N ARG A 33 14.37 -1.08 0.01
CA ARG A 33 14.36 -1.23 1.48
C ARG A 33 15.73 -1.59 2.05
N ALA A 34 16.57 -2.27 1.29
CA ALA A 34 17.93 -2.64 1.72
C ALA A 34 18.81 -1.39 1.91
N VAL A 35 18.59 -0.34 1.10
CA VAL A 35 19.33 0.92 1.19
C VAL A 35 18.79 1.79 2.33
N ARG A 36 19.47 1.76 3.49
CA ARG A 36 19.10 2.57 4.67
C ARG A 36 19.02 4.07 4.39
N GLY A 37 19.87 4.60 3.51
CA GLY A 37 19.87 6.02 3.11
C GLY A 37 18.57 6.48 2.46
N PHE A 38 17.78 5.58 1.87
CA PHE A 38 16.52 5.91 1.21
C PHE A 38 15.33 5.97 2.16
N ARG A 39 15.53 5.83 3.48
CA ARG A 39 14.42 5.82 4.45
C ARG A 39 13.58 7.09 4.38
N ALA A 40 14.20 8.26 4.31
CA ALA A 40 13.49 9.54 4.24
C ALA A 40 12.72 9.70 2.91
N ALA A 41 13.39 9.40 1.78
CA ALA A 41 12.79 9.44 0.45
C ALA A 41 11.59 8.47 0.33
N ARG A 42 11.75 7.23 0.78
CA ARG A 42 10.67 6.22 0.81
C ARG A 42 9.47 6.69 1.64
N LYS A 43 9.70 7.31 2.81
CA LYS A 43 8.60 7.83 3.64
C LYS A 43 7.82 8.93 2.90
N ARG A 44 8.51 9.84 2.19
CA ARG A 44 7.86 10.88 1.38
C ARG A 44 7.03 10.27 0.24
N PHE A 45 7.61 9.32 -0.48
CA PHE A 45 6.95 8.63 -1.58
C PHE A 45 5.66 7.93 -1.14
N TYR A 46 5.68 7.14 -0.05
CA TYR A 46 4.45 6.48 0.42
C TYR A 46 3.40 7.47 0.90
N ARG A 47 3.80 8.59 1.53
CA ARG A 47 2.85 9.65 1.89
C ARG A 47 2.17 10.24 0.66
N GLN A 48 2.92 10.51 -0.41
CA GLN A 48 2.34 11.01 -1.66
C GLN A 48 1.36 10.01 -2.28
N ILE A 49 1.71 8.73 -2.34
CA ILE A 49 0.80 7.67 -2.82
C ILE A 49 -0.48 7.64 -1.99
N LEU A 50 -0.36 7.67 -0.66
CA LEU A 50 -1.51 7.64 0.24
C LEU A 50 -2.40 8.88 0.10
N CYS A 51 -1.81 10.06 -0.04
CA CYS A 51 -2.56 11.28 -0.31
C CYS A 51 -3.30 11.20 -1.66
N ALA A 52 -2.63 10.79 -2.74
CA ALA A 52 -3.25 10.65 -4.05
C ALA A 52 -4.39 9.61 -4.02
N HIS A 53 -4.22 8.53 -3.27
CA HIS A 53 -5.27 7.53 -3.08
C HIS A 53 -6.44 8.07 -2.27
N ALA A 54 -6.20 8.83 -1.20
CA ALA A 54 -7.26 9.49 -0.44
C ALA A 54 -8.05 10.47 -1.31
N THR A 55 -7.39 11.29 -2.13
CA THR A 55 -8.04 12.19 -3.10
C THR A 55 -8.88 11.43 -4.12
N ARG A 56 -8.39 10.29 -4.62
CA ARG A 56 -9.16 9.43 -5.52
C ARG A 56 -10.36 8.78 -4.83
N ARG A 57 -10.21 8.35 -3.57
CA ARG A 57 -11.32 7.79 -2.79
C ARG A 57 -12.40 8.83 -2.55
N THR A 58 -12.04 10.04 -2.12
CA THR A 58 -13.03 11.12 -1.94
C THR A 58 -13.74 11.49 -3.24
N ALA A 59 -13.09 11.37 -4.39
CA ALA A 59 -13.71 11.60 -5.70
C ALA A 59 -14.60 10.43 -6.17
N VAL A 60 -14.42 9.22 -5.64
CA VAL A 60 -15.25 8.03 -5.93
C VAL A 60 -16.43 7.92 -4.96
N ASP A 61 -16.21 8.33 -3.71
CA ASP A 61 -17.23 8.38 -2.64
C ASP A 61 -18.16 9.61 -2.79
N ASP A 62 -17.93 10.47 -3.80
CA ASP A 62 -18.80 11.58 -4.20
C ASP A 62 -19.56 11.20 -5.49
N PRO A 63 -20.72 10.52 -5.41
CA PRO A 63 -21.43 10.01 -6.57
C PRO A 63 -22.27 11.10 -7.28
N ALA A 64 -22.02 12.39 -6.99
CA ALA A 64 -22.86 13.51 -7.43
C ALA A 64 -22.20 14.39 -8.51
N ARG A 65 -21.51 13.79 -9.50
CA ARG A 65 -21.15 14.50 -10.73
C ARG A 65 -21.50 13.71 -11.99
#